data_AF-A0A959BGN2-F1
#
_entry.id   AF-A0A959BGN2-F1
#
_cell.length_a   1.000
_cell.length_b   1.000
_cell.length_c   1.000
_cell.angle_alpha   90.00
_cell.angle_beta   90.00
_cell.angle_gamma   90.00
#
_symmetry.space_group_name_H-M   'P 1'
#
loop_
_entity.id
_entity.type
_entity.pdbx_description
1 polymer ?
#
loop_
_entity_poly.entity_id
_entity_poly.type
_entity_poly.pdbx_seq_one_letter_code
_entity_poly.pdbx_strand_id
1 'polypeptide(L)'
;MNRRILLHLGFWLAYALYDGYLSVPLSGTTFADLTIWERLSMGYRAELLLLLIKIPAVYLVLYRFLPPSFENKRFFRLGLQFLLTAAIGTAAIYTTWNQVIYPHIYHIAPPAAAANAWVAAFRLLWSSFDIMMLLGVASALKLFRMRL
;
A
#
# COMPACT_ATOMS: atom_id res chain seq x y z
N MET A 1 24.12 -12.59 6.28
CA MET A 1 23.46 -11.63 5.36
C MET A 1 22.15 -12.18 4.79
N ASN A 2 22.15 -13.42 4.29
CA ASN A 2 21.01 -14.07 3.63
C ASN A 2 19.70 -14.09 4.46
N ARG A 3 19.78 -14.38 5.77
CA ARG A 3 18.59 -14.41 6.63
C ARG A 3 17.82 -13.08 6.69
N ARG A 4 18.50 -11.94 6.64
CA ARG A 4 17.82 -10.63 6.69
C ARG A 4 17.06 -10.37 5.39
N ILE A 5 17.70 -10.60 4.25
CA ILE A 5 17.07 -10.45 2.94
C ILE A 5 15.86 -11.39 2.82
N LEU A 6 15.99 -12.64 3.26
CA LEU A 6 14.89 -13.61 3.28
C LEU A 6 13.69 -13.15 4.12
N LEU A 7 13.91 -12.52 5.28
CA LEU A 7 12.82 -11.99 6.09
C LEU A 7 12.11 -10.82 5.41
N HIS A 8 12.83 -9.95 4.70
CA HIS A 8 12.24 -8.87 3.93
C HIS A 8 11.43 -9.41 2.76
N LEU A 9 12.00 -10.33 1.99
CA LEU A 9 11.30 -11.00 0.88
C LEU A 9 10.07 -11.76 1.38
N GLY A 10 10.20 -12.50 2.48
CA GLY A 10 9.10 -13.24 3.09
C GLY A 10 7.98 -12.33 3.60
N PHE A 11 8.32 -11.18 4.21
CA PHE A 11 7.34 -10.18 4.61
C PHE A 11 6.56 -9.66 3.41
N TRP A 12 7.26 -9.21 2.36
CA TRP A 12 6.61 -8.64 1.17
C TRP A 12 5.82 -9.70 0.39
N LEU A 13 6.30 -10.93 0.33
CA LEU A 13 5.57 -12.04 -0.28
C LEU A 13 4.29 -12.35 0.49
N ALA A 14 4.36 -12.49 1.82
CA ALA A 14 3.19 -12.74 2.65
C ALA A 14 2.17 -11.59 2.55
N TYR A 15 2.65 -10.35 2.54
CA TYR A 15 1.82 -9.18 2.34
C TYR A 15 1.15 -9.18 0.96
N ALA A 16 1.91 -9.43 -0.11
CA ALA A 16 1.38 -9.50 -1.47
C ALA A 16 0.33 -10.61 -1.64
N LEU A 17 0.53 -11.76 -0.99
CA LEU A 17 -0.42 -12.87 -0.99
C LEU A 17 -1.72 -12.50 -0.27
N TYR A 18 -1.62 -11.88 0.90
CA TYR A 18 -2.76 -11.48 1.70
C TYR A 18 -3.55 -10.33 1.04
N ASP A 19 -2.86 -9.23 0.72
CA ASP A 19 -3.50 -8.02 0.20
C ASP A 19 -3.95 -8.18 -1.25
N GLY A 20 -3.20 -8.98 -2.03
CA GLY A 20 -3.60 -9.40 -3.37
C GLY A 20 -4.90 -10.20 -3.35
N TYR A 21 -5.09 -11.10 -2.37
CA TYR A 21 -6.36 -11.81 -2.16
C TYR A 21 -7.50 -10.86 -1.76
N LEU A 22 -7.26 -9.89 -0.88
CA LEU A 22 -8.26 -8.88 -0.51
C LEU A 22 -8.65 -7.97 -1.67
N SER A 23 -7.75 -7.77 -2.62
CA SER A 23 -7.96 -6.96 -3.82
C SER A 23 -8.70 -7.71 -4.94
N VAL A 24 -8.94 -9.03 -4.79
CA VAL A 24 -9.69 -9.81 -5.76
C VAL A 24 -11.15 -9.36 -5.79
N PRO A 25 -11.71 -9.06 -6.97
CA PRO A 25 -13.13 -8.73 -7.11
C PRO A 25 -13.99 -10.00 -6.97
N LEU A 26 -14.18 -10.48 -5.74
CA LEU A 26 -14.89 -11.73 -5.43
C LEU A 26 -16.43 -11.57 -5.52
N SER A 27 -16.98 -10.39 -5.23
CA SER A 27 -18.43 -10.17 -5.06
C SER A 27 -19.07 -9.13 -5.99
N GLY A 28 -18.38 -8.69 -7.04
CA GLY A 28 -18.90 -7.68 -7.97
C GLY A 28 -19.69 -8.28 -9.15
N THR A 29 -20.87 -7.75 -9.43
CA THR A 29 -21.62 -8.04 -10.67
C THR A 29 -20.82 -7.70 -11.93
N THR A 30 -19.91 -6.71 -11.83
CA THR A 30 -19.06 -6.22 -12.92
C THR A 30 -18.11 -7.25 -13.50
N PHE A 31 -17.72 -8.26 -12.72
CA PHE A 31 -16.75 -9.30 -13.13
C PHE A 31 -17.31 -10.71 -12.95
N ALA A 32 -18.64 -10.83 -12.86
CA ALA A 32 -19.32 -12.09 -12.56
C ALA A 32 -19.09 -13.17 -13.63
N ASP A 33 -18.80 -12.76 -14.85
CA ASP A 33 -18.48 -13.57 -16.03
C ASP A 33 -17.04 -14.11 -16.03
N LEU A 34 -16.11 -13.47 -15.32
CA LEU A 34 -14.72 -13.92 -15.26
C LEU A 34 -14.56 -15.16 -14.37
N THR A 35 -13.65 -16.05 -14.77
CA THR A 35 -13.22 -17.20 -13.96
C THR A 35 -12.48 -16.76 -12.70
N ILE A 36 -12.44 -17.62 -11.69
CA ILE A 36 -11.71 -17.33 -10.44
C ILE A 36 -10.23 -17.02 -10.68
N TRP A 37 -9.61 -17.68 -11.66
CA TRP A 37 -8.20 -17.48 -12.00
C TRP A 37 -7.92 -16.12 -12.63
N GLU A 38 -8.82 -15.64 -13.49
CA GLU A 38 -8.73 -14.30 -14.06
C GLU A 38 -8.89 -13.22 -12.99
N ARG A 39 -9.87 -13.39 -12.09
CA ARG A 39 -10.08 -12.46 -10.96
C ARG A 39 -8.89 -12.44 -10.01
N LEU A 40 -8.31 -13.60 -9.69
CA LEU A 40 -7.09 -13.71 -8.89
C LEU A 40 -5.93 -13.00 -9.58
N SER A 41 -5.73 -13.24 -10.88
CA SER A 41 -4.70 -12.58 -11.66
C SER A 41 -4.87 -11.05 -11.65
N MET A 42 -6.10 -10.54 -11.76
CA MET A 42 -6.37 -9.10 -11.67
C MET A 42 -5.97 -8.52 -10.31
N GLY A 43 -6.41 -9.15 -9.21
CA GLY A 43 -6.09 -8.70 -7.84
C GLY A 43 -4.59 -8.70 -7.57
N TYR A 44 -3.89 -9.78 -7.92
CA TYR A 44 -2.44 -9.86 -7.72
C TYR A 44 -1.64 -8.91 -8.61
N ARG A 45 -2.05 -8.70 -9.88
CA ARG A 45 -1.37 -7.71 -10.75
C ARG A 45 -1.54 -6.29 -10.22
N ALA A 46 -2.75 -5.96 -9.74
CA ALA A 46 -3.00 -4.67 -9.12
C ALA A 46 -2.09 -4.46 -7.90
N GLU A 47 -2.02 -5.46 -7.02
CA GLU A 47 -1.21 -5.35 -5.81
C GLU A 47 0.29 -5.28 -6.11
N LEU A 48 0.80 -6.06 -7.07
CA LEU A 48 2.20 -5.99 -7.50
C LEU A 48 2.60 -4.58 -8.00
N LEU A 49 1.69 -3.86 -8.66
CA LEU A 49 1.94 -2.47 -9.04
C LEU A 49 1.98 -1.54 -7.83
N LEU A 50 1.06 -1.72 -6.87
CA LEU A 50 1.02 -0.91 -5.65
C LEU A 50 2.25 -1.13 -4.76
N LEU A 51 2.83 -2.34 -4.78
CA LEU A 51 4.07 -2.63 -4.08
C LEU A 51 5.23 -1.73 -4.51
N LEU A 52 5.27 -1.27 -5.77
CA LEU A 52 6.28 -0.33 -6.25
C LEU A 52 6.24 1.02 -5.51
N ILE A 53 5.12 1.34 -4.86
CA ILE A 53 4.94 2.55 -4.06
C ILE A 53 5.10 2.21 -2.58
N LYS A 54 4.44 1.15 -2.11
CA LYS A 54 4.42 0.70 -0.72
C LYS A 54 5.84 0.37 -0.21
N ILE A 55 6.63 -0.35 -1.01
CA ILE A 55 7.99 -0.75 -0.67
C ILE A 55 8.87 0.48 -0.41
N PRO A 56 9.10 1.39 -1.38
CA PRO A 56 9.93 2.57 -1.14
C PRO A 56 9.46 3.42 0.05
N ALA A 57 8.14 3.63 0.19
CA ALA A 57 7.59 4.42 1.30
C ALA A 57 7.95 3.80 2.67
N VAL A 58 7.77 2.49 2.82
CA VAL A 58 8.14 1.76 4.05
C VAL A 58 9.63 1.83 4.32
N TYR A 59 10.48 1.55 3.33
CA TYR A 59 11.93 1.59 3.53
C TYR A 59 12.44 3.00 3.82
N LEU A 60 11.83 4.03 3.23
CA LEU A 60 12.14 5.42 3.52
C LEU A 60 11.87 5.73 5.00
N VAL A 61 10.69 5.40 5.52
CA VAL A 61 10.39 5.61 6.94
C VAL A 61 11.33 4.81 7.84
N LEU A 62 11.48 3.50 7.56
CA LEU A 62 12.23 2.57 8.41
C LEU A 62 13.72 2.88 8.54
N TYR A 63 14.37 3.27 7.44
CA TYR A 63 15.82 3.38 7.37
C TYR A 63 16.29 4.83 7.32
N ARG A 64 15.49 5.76 6.80
CA ARG A 64 15.88 7.17 6.67
C ARG A 64 15.34 8.05 7.79
N PHE A 65 14.07 7.90 8.16
CA PHE A 65 13.42 8.83 9.09
C PHE A 65 13.44 8.35 10.53
N LEU A 66 13.17 7.07 10.76
CA LEU A 66 13.00 6.52 12.09
C LEU A 66 14.30 6.51 12.93
N PRO A 67 15.47 6.02 12.44
CA PRO A 67 16.68 5.96 13.27
C PRO A 67 17.17 7.33 13.80
N PRO A 68 17.41 8.35 12.95
CA PRO A 68 17.95 9.61 13.44
C PRO A 68 16.94 10.38 14.29
N SER A 69 15.64 10.19 14.06
CA SER A 69 14.62 10.87 14.86
C SER A 69 14.45 10.24 16.24
N PHE A 70 14.66 8.92 16.35
CA PHE A 70 14.64 8.22 17.63
C PHE A 70 15.85 8.58 18.50
N GLU A 71 17.06 8.55 17.92
CA GLU A 71 18.31 8.91 18.61
C GLU A 71 18.28 10.36 19.12
N ASN A 72 17.83 11.30 18.28
CA ASN A 72 17.77 12.72 18.64
C ASN A 72 16.48 13.11 19.39
N LYS A 73 15.61 12.16 19.73
CA LYS A 73 14.30 12.37 20.40
C LYS A 73 13.40 13.39 19.67
N ARG A 74 13.54 13.54 18.35
CA ARG A 74 12.78 14.51 17.52
C ARG A 74 11.46 13.91 17.02
N PHE A 75 10.60 13.49 17.94
CA PHE A 75 9.35 12.79 17.62
C PHE A 75 8.38 13.61 16.76
N PHE A 76 8.33 14.93 16.96
CA PHE A 76 7.50 15.81 16.12
C PHE A 76 7.95 15.78 14.65
N ARG A 77 9.26 15.85 14.40
CA ARG A 77 9.83 15.76 13.03
C ARG A 77 9.53 14.41 12.40
N LEU A 78 9.65 13.33 13.17
CA LEU A 78 9.29 11.99 12.73
C LEU A 78 7.81 11.91 12.33
N GLY A 79 6.92 12.44 13.17
CA GLY A 79 5.49 12.51 12.89
C GLY A 79 5.20 13.25 11.59
N LEU A 80 5.83 14.41 11.37
CA LEU A 80 5.68 15.17 10.13
C LEU A 80 6.20 14.40 8.90
N GLN A 81 7.37 13.76 9.01
CA GLN A 81 7.93 12.94 7.93
C GLN A 81 7.04 11.73 7.60
N PHE A 82 6.47 11.11 8.63
CA PHE A 82 5.52 10.01 8.48
C PHE A 82 4.26 10.48 7.75
N LEU A 83 3.66 11.60 8.19
CA LEU A 83 2.46 12.17 7.56
C LEU A 83 2.72 12.58 6.11
N LEU A 84 3.87 13.19 5.81
CA LEU A 84 4.24 13.54 4.44
C LEU A 84 4.43 12.29 3.57
N THR A 85 5.07 11.26 4.09
CA THR A 85 5.25 9.99 3.35
C THR A 85 3.92 9.31 3.09
N ALA A 86 3.04 9.28 4.10
CA ALA A 86 1.69 8.74 3.96
C ALA A 86 0.89 9.55 2.92
N ALA A 87 0.91 10.88 2.97
CA ALA A 87 0.19 11.72 2.02
C ALA A 87 0.67 11.52 0.56
N ILE A 88 2.00 11.46 0.35
CA ILE A 88 2.58 11.19 -0.97
C ILE A 88 2.24 9.78 -1.43
N GLY A 89 2.37 8.79 -0.54
CA GLY A 89 2.03 7.39 -0.82
C GLY A 89 0.54 7.21 -1.17
N THR A 90 -0.35 7.84 -0.42
CA THR A 90 -1.79 7.89 -0.71
C THR A 90 -2.05 8.47 -2.09
N ALA A 91 -1.47 9.64 -2.40
CA ALA A 91 -1.68 10.30 -3.68
C ALA A 91 -1.19 9.44 -4.84
N ALA A 92 -0.01 8.81 -4.69
CA ALA A 92 0.55 7.90 -5.67
C ALA A 92 -0.35 6.66 -5.86
N ILE A 93 -0.75 5.98 -4.79
CA ILE A 93 -1.65 4.81 -4.84
C ILE A 93 -2.98 5.18 -5.49
N TYR A 94 -3.60 6.28 -5.06
CA TYR A 94 -4.85 6.77 -5.61
C TYR A 94 -4.73 7.06 -7.11
N THR A 95 -3.62 7.67 -7.53
CA THR A 95 -3.35 7.96 -8.94
C THR A 95 -3.15 6.67 -9.73
N THR A 96 -2.37 5.71 -9.22
CA THR A 96 -2.16 4.40 -9.84
C THR A 96 -3.47 3.63 -10.00
N TRP A 97 -4.38 3.69 -9.03
CA TRP A 97 -5.71 3.10 -9.19
C TRP A 97 -6.46 3.69 -10.37
N ASN A 98 -6.55 5.02 -10.44
CA ASN A 98 -7.36 5.73 -11.43
C ASN A 98 -6.75 5.74 -12.84
N GLN A 99 -5.44 5.88 -12.94
CA GLN A 99 -4.72 6.02 -14.21
C GLN A 99 -4.21 4.69 -14.76
N VAL A 100 -4.00 3.68 -13.91
CA VAL A 100 -3.35 2.42 -14.32
C VAL A 100 -4.24 1.20 -14.07
N ILE A 101 -4.64 0.96 -12.82
CA ILE A 101 -5.30 -0.31 -12.45
C ILE A 101 -6.69 -0.42 -13.09
N TYR A 102 -7.54 0.60 -12.94
CA TYR A 102 -8.86 0.60 -13.55
C TYR A 102 -8.83 0.40 -15.08
N PRO A 103 -8.11 1.23 -15.86
CA PRO A 103 -8.11 1.10 -17.32
C PRO A 103 -7.33 -0.10 -17.86
N HIS A 104 -6.20 -0.48 -17.24
CA HIS A 104 -5.29 -1.46 -17.84
C HIS A 104 -5.36 -2.86 -17.23
N ILE A 105 -5.80 -2.99 -15.97
CA ILE A 105 -5.94 -4.31 -15.33
C ILE A 105 -7.40 -4.73 -15.31
N TYR A 106 -8.30 -3.82 -14.90
CA TYR A 106 -9.71 -4.13 -14.74
C TYR A 106 -10.51 -3.85 -16.02
N HIS A 107 -9.93 -3.15 -17.00
CA HIS A 107 -10.58 -2.78 -18.25
C HIS A 107 -11.94 -2.08 -18.07
N ILE A 108 -12.08 -1.33 -16.98
CA ILE A 108 -13.26 -0.53 -16.68
C ILE A 108 -12.89 0.95 -16.62
N ALA A 109 -13.85 1.81 -16.95
CA ALA A 109 -13.68 3.23 -16.74
C ALA A 109 -13.44 3.51 -15.25
N PRO A 110 -12.46 4.36 -14.88
CA PRO A 110 -12.34 4.80 -13.50
C PRO A 110 -13.65 5.47 -13.08
N PRO A 111 -14.09 5.30 -11.82
CA PRO A 111 -15.29 5.96 -11.34
C PRO A 111 -15.14 7.47 -11.58
N ALA A 112 -16.01 8.04 -12.42
CA ALA A 112 -15.90 9.44 -12.79
C ALA A 112 -15.92 10.28 -11.50
N ALA A 113 -14.86 11.07 -11.27
CA ALA A 113 -14.69 11.85 -10.05
C ALA A 113 -15.88 12.79 -9.78
N ALA A 114 -16.60 13.19 -10.84
CA ALA A 114 -17.80 14.02 -10.78
C ALA A 114 -19.12 13.23 -10.55
N ALA A 115 -19.17 11.92 -10.86
CA ALA A 115 -20.43 11.16 -10.82
C ALA A 115 -20.78 10.62 -9.42
N ASN A 116 -19.79 10.44 -8.53
CA ASN A 116 -20.01 10.07 -7.12
C ASN A 116 -18.81 10.47 -6.25
N ALA A 117 -18.83 11.69 -5.71
CA ALA A 117 -17.79 12.21 -4.82
C ALA A 117 -17.50 11.28 -3.62
N TRP A 118 -18.53 10.57 -3.13
CA TRP A 118 -18.42 9.58 -2.07
C TRP A 118 -17.51 8.40 -2.42
N VAL A 119 -17.58 7.89 -3.65
CA VAL A 119 -16.74 6.76 -4.09
C VAL A 119 -15.29 7.18 -4.20
N ALA A 120 -15.03 8.38 -4.73
CA ALA A 120 -13.69 8.95 -4.80
C ALA A 120 -13.10 9.19 -3.39
N ALA A 121 -13.89 9.78 -2.48
CA ALA A 121 -13.48 10.01 -1.09
C ALA A 121 -13.20 8.70 -0.35
N PHE A 122 -14.06 7.69 -0.50
CA PHE A 122 -13.85 6.38 0.11
C PHE A 122 -12.59 5.69 -0.42
N ARG A 123 -12.32 5.78 -1.74
CA ARG A 123 -11.10 5.23 -2.33
C ARG A 123 -9.85 5.94 -1.81
N LEU A 124 -9.89 7.25 -1.65
CA LEU A 124 -8.79 8.04 -1.09
C LEU A 124 -8.54 7.69 0.39
N LEU A 125 -9.61 7.56 1.17
CA LEU A 125 -9.55 7.10 2.56
C LEU A 125 -8.95 5.69 2.64
N TRP A 126 -9.43 4.76 1.83
CA TRP A 126 -8.91 3.39 1.77
C TRP A 126 -7.41 3.36 1.46
N SER A 127 -6.99 4.12 0.44
CA SER A 127 -5.58 4.23 0.06
C SER A 127 -4.72 4.81 1.20
N SER A 128 -5.29 5.74 1.98
CA SER A 128 -4.62 6.30 3.16
C SER A 128 -4.50 5.29 4.28
N PHE A 129 -5.56 4.54 4.58
CA PHE A 129 -5.54 3.51 5.61
C PHE A 129 -4.52 2.42 5.28
N ASP A 130 -4.50 1.95 4.03
CA ASP A 130 -3.58 0.91 3.57
C ASP A 130 -2.11 1.32 3.80
N ILE A 131 -1.70 2.50 3.29
CA ILE A 131 -0.31 2.95 3.45
C ILE A 131 0.02 3.27 4.91
N MET A 132 -0.88 3.92 5.67
CA MET A 132 -0.64 4.26 7.07
C MET A 132 -0.51 3.02 7.94
N MET A 133 -1.35 2.00 7.72
CA MET A 133 -1.29 0.73 8.44
C MET A 133 0.06 0.04 8.17
N LEU A 134 0.47 -0.02 6.90
CA LEU A 134 1.74 -0.64 6.52
C LEU A 134 2.95 0.08 7.12
N LEU A 135 2.98 1.42 7.03
CA LEU A 135 4.03 2.24 7.64
C LEU A 135 4.05 2.08 9.17
N GLY A 136 2.88 1.99 9.80
CA GLY A 136 2.71 1.81 11.24
C GLY A 136 3.26 0.46 11.73
N VAL A 137 2.85 -0.64 11.09
CA VAL A 137 3.32 -1.99 11.41
C VAL A 137 4.83 -2.09 11.22
N ALA A 138 5.35 -1.61 10.09
CA ALA A 138 6.77 -1.60 9.82
C ALA A 138 7.54 -0.82 10.90
N SER A 139 7.10 0.40 11.21
CA SER A 139 7.73 1.26 12.21
C SER A 139 7.71 0.62 13.60
N ALA A 140 6.59 -0.01 14.00
CA ALA A 140 6.47 -0.73 15.26
C ALA A 140 7.51 -1.86 15.36
N LEU A 141 7.61 -2.72 14.33
CA LEU A 141 8.59 -3.81 14.29
C LEU A 141 10.04 -3.31 14.43
N LYS A 142 10.36 -2.18 13.79
CA LYS A 142 11.69 -1.58 13.88
C LYS A 142 11.94 -0.95 15.26
N LEU A 143 10.96 -0.28 15.85
CA LEU A 143 11.05 0.28 17.20
C LEU A 143 11.27 -0.82 18.26
N PHE A 144 10.56 -1.95 18.18
CA PHE A 144 10.79 -3.09 19.07
C PHE A 144 12.23 -3.60 18.98
N ARG A 145 12.80 -3.63 17.78
CA ARG A 145 14.21 -4.01 17.56
C ARG A 145 15.25 -3.00 18.00
N MET A 146 14.88 -1.73 18.21
CA MET A 146 15.81 -0.69 18.69
C MET A 146 15.77 -0.51 20.20
N ARG A 147 14.72 -1.02 20.87
CA ARG A 147 14.58 -1.02 22.32
C ARG A 147 15.10 -2.29 23.00
N LEU A 148 15.31 -3.36 22.22
CA LEU A 148 16.07 -4.56 22.58
C LEU A 148 17.49 -4.42 22.05
#